data_AF-A0A090N989-F1
#
_entry.id   AF-A0A090N989-F1
#
_cell.length_a   1.000
_cell.length_b   1.000
_cell.length_c   1.000
_cell.angle_alpha   90.00
_cell.angle_beta   90.00
_cell.angle_gamma   90.00
#
_symmetry.space_group_name_H-M   'P 1'
#
loop_
_entity.id
_entity.type
_entity.pdbx_description
1 polymer ?
#
loop_
_entity_poly.entity_id
_entity_poly.type
_entity_poly.pdbx_seq_one_letter_code
_entity_poly.pdbx_strand_id
1 'polypeptide(L)'
;MNINKIRDSVIDKIKDSNSGDQLFCWMSQERTSYVSSMINRSIDEMAIHNGVVLTSDNKKNIFAAIEKKFPDIKLDEKSAQTSISHTALNEIASSGLRAKILKRYSSDMDLFNTQMKDLTNLVSSSVYDKIFNESTKVLQIEISAEVLKAVYRQSNTN
;
A
#
# COMPACT_ATOMS: atom_id res chain seq x y z
N MET A 1 9.27 18.29 11.49
CA MET A 1 9.71 17.66 10.24
C MET A 1 8.48 17.39 9.41
N ASN A 2 8.52 17.76 8.14
CA ASN A 2 7.33 17.86 7.30
C ASN A 2 7.21 16.58 6.45
N ILE A 3 6.04 15.93 6.46
CA ILE A 3 5.75 14.74 5.65
C ILE A 3 6.04 15.00 4.16
N ASN A 4 5.80 16.22 3.68
CA ASN A 4 6.13 16.61 2.30
C ASN A 4 7.64 16.54 2.03
N LYS A 5 8.50 16.91 2.99
CA LYS A 5 9.95 16.80 2.83
C LYS A 5 10.41 15.34 2.76
N ILE A 6 9.81 14.47 3.56
CA ILE A 6 10.09 13.03 3.54
C ILE A 6 9.63 12.44 2.21
N ARG A 7 8.41 12.77 1.77
CA ARG A 7 7.89 12.36 0.45
C ARG A 7 8.84 12.77 -0.66
N ASP A 8 9.24 14.03 -0.71
CA ASP A 8 10.12 14.55 -1.77
C ASP A 8 11.48 13.83 -1.73
N SER A 9 12.06 13.61 -0.55
CA SER A 9 13.29 12.83 -0.41
C SER A 9 13.14 11.37 -0.85
N VAL A 10 12.00 10.73 -0.59
CA VAL A 10 11.73 9.37 -1.06
C VAL A 10 11.64 9.34 -2.59
N ILE A 11 11.00 10.32 -3.21
CA ILE A 11 10.92 10.44 -4.67
C ILE A 11 12.31 10.61 -5.27
N ASP A 12 13.13 11.48 -4.69
CA ASP A 12 14.49 11.71 -5.17
C ASP A 12 15.31 10.42 -5.11
N LYS A 13 15.29 9.70 -3.98
CA LYS A 13 15.99 8.40 -3.84
C LYS A 13 15.52 7.34 -4.84
N ILE A 14 14.22 7.29 -5.11
CA ILE A 14 13.66 6.36 -6.10
C ILE A 14 14.19 6.71 -7.50
N LYS A 15 14.19 7.99 -7.87
CA LYS A 15 14.68 8.44 -9.17
C LYS A 15 16.18 8.23 -9.32
N ASP A 16 16.95 8.51 -8.28
CA ASP A 16 18.40 8.28 -8.24
C ASP A 16 18.73 6.78 -8.41
N SER A 17 17.90 5.90 -7.82
CA SER A 17 18.08 4.44 -7.91
C SER A 17 17.64 3.85 -9.25
N ASN A 18 16.82 4.57 -10.03
CA ASN A 18 16.22 4.08 -11.27
C ASN A 18 16.38 5.11 -12.41
N SER A 19 17.61 5.49 -12.73
CA SER A 19 17.89 6.54 -13.72
C SER A 19 17.64 6.11 -15.17
N GLY A 20 17.19 7.05 -16.02
CA GLY A 20 17.00 6.82 -17.46
C GLY A 20 15.84 5.87 -17.77
N ASP A 21 16.03 4.97 -18.74
CA ASP A 21 14.99 4.02 -19.16
C ASP A 21 14.56 3.04 -18.06
N GLN A 22 15.41 2.86 -17.04
CA GLN A 22 15.09 2.02 -15.89
C GLN A 22 13.94 2.60 -15.05
N LEU A 23 13.71 3.92 -15.09
CA LEU A 23 12.61 4.55 -14.37
C LEU A 23 11.26 4.06 -14.86
N PHE A 24 11.08 3.94 -16.18
CA PHE A 24 9.81 3.49 -16.76
C PHE A 24 9.53 2.02 -16.46
N CYS A 25 10.56 1.17 -16.53
CA CYS A 25 10.46 -0.23 -16.12
C CYS A 25 10.09 -0.35 -14.64
N TRP A 26 10.76 0.40 -13.78
CA TRP A 26 10.46 0.46 -12.36
C TRP A 26 9.04 0.97 -12.10
N MET A 27 8.60 2.05 -12.76
CA MET A 27 7.25 2.59 -12.60
C MET A 27 6.18 1.55 -12.93
N SER A 28 6.36 0.81 -14.03
CA SER A 28 5.42 -0.26 -14.42
C SER A 28 5.33 -1.39 -13.38
N GLN A 29 6.49 -1.84 -12.89
CA GLN A 29 6.56 -2.88 -11.85
C GLN A 29 5.99 -2.38 -10.51
N GLU A 30 6.38 -1.18 -10.09
CA GLU A 30 5.98 -0.61 -8.82
C GLU A 30 4.48 -0.31 -8.81
N ARG A 31 3.91 0.22 -9.90
CA ARG A 31 2.46 0.44 -10.00
C ARG A 31 1.69 -0.86 -9.76
N THR A 32 2.13 -1.94 -10.40
CA THR A 32 1.59 -3.29 -10.22
C THR A 32 1.68 -3.75 -8.77
N SER A 33 2.90 -3.78 -8.21
CA SER A 33 3.13 -4.26 -6.85
C SER A 33 2.39 -3.42 -5.81
N TYR A 34 2.30 -2.10 -6.01
CA TYR A 34 1.64 -1.19 -5.09
C TYR A 34 0.14 -1.43 -5.03
N VAL A 35 -0.54 -1.48 -6.18
CA VAL A 35 -1.99 -1.74 -6.23
C VAL A 35 -2.31 -3.14 -5.71
N SER A 36 -1.52 -4.16 -6.09
CA SER A 36 -1.65 -5.50 -5.53
C SER A 36 -1.51 -5.53 -4.00
N SER A 37 -0.53 -4.80 -3.44
CA SER A 37 -0.34 -4.73 -2.00
C SER A 37 -1.51 -4.04 -1.29
N MET A 38 -2.13 -3.04 -1.93
CA MET A 38 -3.33 -2.39 -1.40
C MET A 38 -4.53 -3.35 -1.35
N ILE A 39 -4.70 -4.19 -2.38
CA ILE A 39 -5.74 -5.22 -2.39
C ILE A 39 -5.52 -6.23 -1.27
N ASN A 40 -4.31 -6.80 -1.19
CA ASN A 40 -3.96 -7.78 -0.15
C ASN A 40 -4.17 -7.20 1.25
N ARG A 41 -3.70 -5.96 1.49
CA ARG A 41 -3.92 -5.27 2.77
C ARG A 41 -5.41 -5.07 3.07
N SER A 42 -6.21 -4.68 2.09
CA SER A 42 -7.65 -4.48 2.30
C SER A 42 -8.38 -5.81 2.59
N ILE A 43 -7.91 -6.93 2.06
CA ILE A 43 -8.42 -8.27 2.38
C ILE A 43 -8.05 -8.63 3.82
N ASP A 44 -6.79 -8.43 4.22
CA ASP A 44 -6.32 -8.72 5.58
C ASP A 44 -7.08 -7.89 6.63
N GLU A 45 -7.27 -6.59 6.36
CA GLU A 45 -8.05 -5.69 7.23
C GLU A 45 -9.49 -6.16 7.37
N MET A 46 -10.14 -6.59 6.29
CA MET A 46 -11.50 -7.14 6.35
C MET A 46 -11.58 -8.46 7.10
N ALA A 47 -10.57 -9.32 6.99
CA ALA A 47 -10.49 -10.54 7.77
C ALA A 47 -10.37 -10.25 9.28
N ILE A 48 -9.57 -9.25 9.66
CA ILE A 48 -9.41 -8.80 11.05
C ILE A 48 -10.71 -8.19 11.59
N HIS A 49 -11.38 -7.33 10.81
CA HIS A 49 -12.55 -6.59 11.29
C HIS A 49 -13.85 -7.41 11.29
N ASN A 50 -14.06 -8.26 10.28
CA ASN A 50 -15.31 -8.99 10.10
C ASN A 50 -15.21 -10.49 10.44
N GLY A 51 -14.01 -11.00 10.76
CA GLY A 51 -13.79 -12.41 11.03
C GLY A 51 -13.97 -13.33 9.82
N VAL A 52 -14.03 -12.77 8.60
CA VAL A 52 -14.24 -13.53 7.36
C VAL A 52 -12.92 -13.67 6.60
N VAL A 53 -12.39 -14.90 6.55
CA VAL A 53 -11.26 -15.24 5.70
C VAL A 53 -11.77 -15.58 4.30
N LEU A 54 -11.43 -14.77 3.31
CA LEU A 54 -11.84 -14.99 1.93
C LEU A 54 -11.16 -16.23 1.34
N THR A 55 -11.91 -16.99 0.55
CA THR A 55 -11.34 -18.10 -0.25
C THR A 55 -10.42 -17.57 -1.34
N SER A 56 -9.53 -18.44 -1.84
CA SER A 56 -8.64 -18.12 -2.97
C SER A 56 -9.41 -17.70 -4.23
N ASP A 57 -10.60 -18.27 -4.47
CA ASP A 57 -11.42 -17.90 -5.63
C ASP A 57 -12.03 -16.51 -5.47
N ASN A 58 -12.48 -16.15 -4.26
CA ASN A 58 -12.93 -14.79 -3.99
C ASN A 58 -11.79 -13.78 -4.09
N LYS A 59 -10.58 -14.14 -3.64
CA LYS A 59 -9.38 -13.32 -3.85
C LYS A 59 -9.11 -13.09 -5.33
N LYS A 60 -9.06 -14.14 -6.15
CA LYS A 60 -8.89 -14.04 -7.62
C LYS A 60 -9.94 -13.14 -8.27
N ASN A 61 -11.20 -13.29 -7.86
CA ASN A 61 -12.30 -12.47 -8.37
C ASN A 61 -12.13 -10.98 -8.04
N ILE A 62 -11.63 -10.64 -6.85
CA ILE A 62 -11.31 -9.25 -6.49
C ILE A 62 -10.20 -8.72 -7.40
N PHE A 63 -9.10 -9.46 -7.55
CA PHE A 63 -7.99 -9.05 -8.42
C PHE A 63 -8.47 -8.81 -9.86
N ALA A 64 -9.19 -9.76 -10.46
CA ALA A 64 -9.76 -9.61 -11.80
C ALA A 64 -10.74 -8.43 -11.93
N ALA A 65 -11.55 -8.17 -10.90
CA ALA A 65 -12.48 -7.05 -10.89
C ALA A 65 -11.76 -5.69 -10.87
N ILE A 66 -10.63 -5.59 -10.15
CA ILE A 66 -9.81 -4.38 -10.12
C ILE A 66 -9.01 -4.23 -11.42
N GLU A 67 -8.42 -5.29 -11.98
CA GLU A 67 -7.76 -5.23 -13.30
C GLU A 67 -8.71 -4.72 -14.39
N LYS A 68 -9.99 -5.13 -14.36
CA LYS A 68 -11.00 -4.64 -15.32
C LYS A 68 -11.24 -3.13 -15.22
N LYS A 69 -11.09 -2.53 -14.03
CA LYS A 69 -11.23 -1.08 -13.81
C LYS A 69 -9.96 -0.32 -14.20
N PHE A 70 -8.81 -0.97 -14.12
CA PHE A 70 -7.49 -0.41 -14.39
C PHE A 70 -6.73 -1.30 -15.40
N PRO A 71 -7.16 -1.33 -16.68
CA PRO A 71 -6.73 -2.33 -17.66
C PRO A 71 -5.23 -2.30 -17.99
N ASP A 72 -4.56 -1.19 -17.68
CA ASP A 72 -3.12 -1.03 -17.89
C ASP A 72 -2.26 -1.61 -16.75
N ILE A 73 -2.88 -2.21 -15.73
CA ILE A 73 -2.21 -2.85 -14.60
C ILE A 73 -2.41 -4.36 -14.67
N LYS A 74 -1.32 -5.13 -14.61
CA LYS A 74 -1.35 -6.58 -14.49
C LYS A 74 -1.06 -6.97 -13.05
N LEU A 75 -2.10 -7.19 -12.27
CA LEU A 75 -1.97 -7.40 -10.83
C LEU A 75 -1.38 -8.78 -10.51
N ASP A 76 -0.59 -8.82 -9.44
CA ASP A 76 -0.01 -10.04 -8.87
C ASP A 76 -0.55 -10.28 -7.45
N GLU A 77 -1.22 -11.41 -7.24
CA GLU A 77 -1.79 -11.82 -5.95
C GLU A 77 -0.75 -12.02 -4.83
N LYS A 78 0.52 -12.25 -5.20
CA LYS A 78 1.63 -12.52 -4.27
C LYS A 78 2.35 -11.25 -3.82
N SER A 79 2.07 -10.11 -4.45
CA SER A 79 2.73 -8.85 -4.14
C SER A 79 2.25 -8.30 -2.78
N ALA A 80 3.15 -8.31 -1.80
CA ALA A 80 2.91 -7.80 -0.45
C ALA A 80 3.82 -6.62 -0.07
N GLN A 81 5.00 -6.52 -0.68
CA GLN A 81 5.99 -5.48 -0.43
C GLN A 81 6.18 -4.60 -1.67
N THR A 82 6.48 -3.32 -1.45
CA THR A 82 6.66 -2.33 -2.50
C THR A 82 7.94 -1.53 -2.24
N SER A 83 8.63 -1.10 -3.29
CA SER A 83 9.87 -0.34 -3.11
C SER A 83 9.61 1.06 -2.57
N ILE A 84 8.45 1.66 -2.86
CA ILE A 84 7.97 2.91 -2.26
C ILE A 84 7.86 2.75 -0.74
N SER A 85 7.20 1.69 -0.27
CA SER A 85 7.02 1.45 1.18
C SER A 85 8.34 1.19 1.89
N HIS A 86 9.24 0.45 1.27
CA HIS A 86 10.56 0.22 1.83
C HIS A 86 11.37 1.52 1.93
N THR A 87 11.38 2.32 0.87
CA THR A 87 12.12 3.60 0.83
C THR A 87 11.53 4.61 1.81
N ALA A 88 10.19 4.68 1.92
CA ALA A 88 9.50 5.52 2.88
C ALA A 88 9.85 5.15 4.33
N LEU A 89 9.82 3.85 4.67
CA LEU A 89 10.19 3.37 6.00
C LEU A 89 11.64 3.74 6.34
N ASN A 90 12.56 3.54 5.41
CA ASN A 90 13.97 3.89 5.59
C ASN A 90 14.16 5.39 5.83
N GLU A 91 13.48 6.23 5.05
CA GLU A 91 13.55 7.68 5.22
C GLU A 91 12.93 8.14 6.54
N ILE A 92 11.78 7.58 6.94
CA ILE A 92 11.18 7.86 8.25
C ILE A 92 12.16 7.47 9.38
N ALA A 93 12.86 6.35 9.25
CA ALA A 93 13.83 5.89 10.22
C ALA A 93 15.05 6.84 10.32
N SER A 94 15.60 7.30 9.19
CA SER A 94 16.76 8.22 9.17
C SER A 94 16.40 9.65 9.54
N SER A 95 15.15 10.05 9.37
CA SER A 95 14.69 11.42 9.62
C SER A 95 14.64 11.80 11.11
N GLY A 96 14.68 10.81 12.02
CA GLY A 96 14.51 11.01 13.46
C GLY A 96 13.04 11.02 13.92
N LEU A 97 12.06 10.85 13.02
CA LEU A 97 10.65 10.63 13.41
C LEU A 97 10.49 9.31 14.17
N ARG A 98 11.16 8.24 13.73
CA ARG A 98 11.13 6.95 14.42
C ARG A 98 11.51 7.09 15.89
N ALA A 99 12.59 7.82 16.19
CA ALA A 99 13.03 8.05 17.57
C ALA A 99 11.99 8.84 18.39
N LYS A 100 11.30 9.82 17.77
CA LYS A 100 10.24 10.59 18.42
C LYS A 100 9.00 9.74 18.72
N ILE A 101 8.59 8.91 17.77
CA ILE A 101 7.46 7.98 17.92
C ILE A 101 7.80 6.94 18.99
N LEU A 102 9.02 6.37 18.94
CA LEU A 102 9.50 5.42 19.95
C LEU A 102 9.49 6.05 21.35
N LYS A 103 9.98 7.28 21.51
CA LYS A 103 9.94 7.97 22.80
C LYS A 103 8.50 8.18 23.32
N ARG A 104 7.54 8.40 22.43
CA ARG A 104 6.13 8.63 22.80
C ARG A 104 5.39 7.36 23.18
N TYR A 105 5.72 6.25 22.54
CA TYR A 105 5.02 4.97 22.67
C TYR A 105 5.92 3.85 23.22
N SER A 106 7.00 4.20 23.95
CA SER A 106 7.98 3.22 24.43
C SER A 106 7.40 2.19 25.40
N SER A 107 6.26 2.49 26.02
CA SER A 107 5.53 1.59 26.91
C SER A 107 4.51 0.70 26.20
N ASP A 108 4.25 0.92 24.91
CA ASP A 108 3.25 0.20 24.11
C ASP A 108 3.81 -0.03 22.70
N MET A 109 4.47 -1.17 22.53
CA MET A 109 5.13 -1.52 21.28
C MET A 109 4.15 -1.82 20.14
N ASP A 110 2.94 -2.26 20.45
CA ASP A 110 1.92 -2.51 19.44
C ASP A 110 1.40 -1.19 18.87
N LEU A 111 1.17 -0.20 19.75
CA LEU A 111 0.84 1.15 19.32
C LEU A 111 2.00 1.81 18.57
N PHE A 112 3.24 1.63 19.02
CA PHE A 112 4.43 2.08 18.25
C PHE A 112 4.45 1.50 16.83
N ASN A 113 4.26 0.19 16.69
CA ASN A 113 4.27 -0.50 15.41
C ASN A 113 3.14 -0.02 14.50
N THR A 114 1.94 0.19 15.06
CA THR A 114 0.77 0.74 14.36
C THR A 114 1.07 2.13 13.83
N GLN A 115 1.59 3.02 14.68
CA GLN A 115 1.93 4.40 14.28
C GLN A 115 3.02 4.45 13.20
N MET A 116 4.02 3.56 13.27
CA MET A 116 5.05 3.44 12.23
C MET A 116 4.46 2.94 10.91
N LYS A 117 3.55 1.96 10.94
CA LYS A 117 2.84 1.44 9.78
C LYS A 117 1.98 2.54 9.13
N ASP A 118 1.18 3.25 9.91
CA ASP A 118 0.31 4.32 9.43
C ASP A 118 1.09 5.46 8.79
N LEU A 119 2.19 5.89 9.43
CA LEU A 119 3.05 6.93 8.86
C LEU A 119 3.71 6.47 7.56
N THR A 120 4.17 5.22 7.50
CA THR A 120 4.76 4.65 6.28
C THR A 120 3.74 4.62 5.16
N ASN A 121 2.53 4.12 5.43
CA ASN A 121 1.44 4.09 4.46
C ASN A 121 1.07 5.50 3.96
N LEU A 122 1.02 6.48 4.86
CA LEU A 122 0.71 7.87 4.51
C LEU A 122 1.75 8.48 3.57
N VAL A 123 3.04 8.30 3.88
CA VAL A 123 4.13 8.78 3.02
C VAL A 123 4.09 8.04 1.68
N SER A 124 3.99 6.71 1.71
CA SER A 124 3.94 5.88 0.50
C SER A 124 2.80 6.26 -0.43
N SER A 125 1.59 6.47 0.11
CA SER A 125 0.45 6.92 -0.68
C SER A 125 0.71 8.29 -1.31
N SER A 126 1.31 9.22 -0.57
CA SER A 126 1.63 10.54 -1.13
C SER A 126 2.73 10.49 -2.21
N VAL A 127 3.70 9.58 -2.07
CA VAL A 127 4.72 9.32 -3.11
C VAL A 127 4.07 8.72 -4.35
N TYR A 128 3.23 7.68 -4.18
CA TYR A 128 2.51 7.06 -5.28
C TYR A 128 1.67 8.09 -6.04
N ASP A 129 0.85 8.87 -5.33
CA ASP A 129 -0.01 9.89 -5.92
C ASP A 129 0.80 10.88 -6.78
N LYS A 130 1.99 11.25 -6.32
CA LYS A 130 2.88 12.21 -6.98
C LYS A 130 3.58 11.60 -8.22
N ILE A 131 4.03 10.35 -8.14
CA ILE A 131 4.79 9.67 -9.22
C ILE A 131 3.86 9.25 -10.34
N PHE A 132 2.71 8.67 -10.01
CA PHE A 132 1.78 8.08 -10.99
C PHE A 132 0.67 9.05 -11.41
N ASN A 133 0.52 10.19 -10.72
CA ASN A 133 -0.59 11.12 -10.93
C ASN A 133 -1.97 10.42 -10.79
N GLU A 134 -2.05 9.47 -9.86
CA GLU A 134 -3.21 8.63 -9.59
C GLU A 134 -3.58 8.72 -8.11
N SER A 135 -4.86 8.85 -7.77
CA SER A 135 -5.24 8.98 -6.36
C SER A 135 -5.35 7.61 -5.68
N THR A 136 -4.45 7.33 -4.73
CA THR A 136 -4.56 6.16 -3.83
C THR A 136 -5.85 6.13 -3.03
N LYS A 137 -6.46 7.29 -2.75
CA LYS A 137 -7.78 7.34 -2.09
C LYS A 137 -8.87 6.75 -2.97
N VAL A 138 -8.88 7.09 -4.27
CA VAL A 138 -9.84 6.52 -5.23
C VAL A 138 -9.60 5.02 -5.38
N LEU A 139 -8.34 4.60 -5.54
CA LEU A 139 -7.98 3.18 -5.58
C LEU A 139 -8.48 2.43 -4.33
N GLN A 140 -8.26 2.99 -3.15
CA GLN A 140 -8.71 2.37 -1.90
C GLN A 140 -10.23 2.20 -1.84
N ILE A 141 -11.01 3.19 -2.29
CA ILE A 141 -12.48 3.10 -2.35
C ILE A 141 -12.92 1.96 -3.28
N GLU A 142 -12.34 1.91 -4.48
CA GLU A 142 -12.66 0.87 -5.47
C GLU A 142 -12.29 -0.53 -4.99
N ILE A 143 -11.13 -0.67 -4.34
CA ILE A 143 -10.64 -1.92 -3.76
C ILE A 143 -11.56 -2.36 -2.62
N SER A 144 -11.81 -1.48 -1.65
CA SER A 144 -12.65 -1.82 -0.48
C SER A 144 -14.08 -2.18 -0.89
N ALA A 145 -14.62 -1.57 -1.95
CA ALA A 145 -15.92 -1.94 -2.50
C ALA A 145 -15.95 -3.37 -3.05
N GLU A 146 -14.92 -3.79 -3.80
CA GLU A 146 -14.85 -5.17 -4.32
C GLU A 146 -14.59 -6.20 -3.22
N VAL A 147 -13.74 -5.88 -2.25
CA VAL A 147 -13.51 -6.75 -1.09
C VAL A 147 -14.80 -6.94 -0.29
N LEU A 148 -15.54 -5.86 -0.02
CA LEU A 148 -16.80 -5.94 0.72
C LEU A 148 -17.85 -6.78 -0.02
N LYS A 149 -17.98 -6.62 -1.35
CA LYS A 149 -18.86 -7.47 -2.17
C LYS A 149 -18.49 -8.95 -2.06
N ALA A 150 -17.20 -9.28 -2.08
CA ALA A 150 -16.74 -10.66 -1.95
C ALA A 150 -17.07 -11.25 -0.57
N VAL A 151 -16.88 -10.48 0.50
CA VAL A 151 -17.25 -10.87 1.87
C VAL A 151 -18.76 -11.17 1.93
N TYR A 152 -19.61 -10.26 1.46
CA TYR A 152 -21.07 -10.48 1.48
C TYR A 152 -21.50 -11.70 0.68
N ARG A 153 -20.90 -11.96 -0.49
CA ARG A 153 -21.21 -13.15 -1.29
C ARG A 153 -20.87 -14.42 -0.51
N GLN A 154 -19.69 -14.49 0.09
CA GLN A 154 -19.24 -15.66 0.83
C GLN A 154 -20.08 -15.92 2.08
N SER A 155 -20.43 -14.86 2.82
CA SER A 155 -21.25 -14.96 4.03
C SER A 155 -22.70 -15.39 3.76
N ASN A 156 -23.23 -15.17 2.55
CA ASN A 156 -24.58 -15.57 2.15
C ASN A 156 -24.66 -16.92 1.43
N THR A 157 -23.52 -17.55 1.14
CA THR A 157 -23.44 -18.90 0.55
C THR A 157 -23.17 -20.00 1.57
N ASN A 158 -22.94 -19.63 2.83
CA ASN A 158 -22.79 -20.53 3.98
C ASN A 158 -24.03 -20.45 4.88
#